data_AF-A0A7V4KPD3-F1
#
_entry.id   AF-A0A7V4KPD3-F1
#
_cell.length_a   1.000
_cell.length_b   1.000
_cell.length_c   1.000
_cell.angle_alpha   90.00
_cell.angle_beta   90.00
_cell.angle_gamma   90.00
#
_symmetry.space_group_name_H-M   'P 1'
#
loop_
_entity.id
_entity.type
_entity.pdbx_description
1 polymer ?
#
loop_
_entity_poly.entity_id
_entity_poly.type
_entity_poly.pdbx_seq_one_letter_code
_entity_poly.pdbx_strand_id
1 'polypeptide(L)'
;MDDTAYLADAIRQFQQLRQLADRALAQVDDAGFFATIGPESNSLAVLVAHLAGNMRSRWTDFLTTDGEKPDRQRDAEFDLPPTVTRPDLERLWDEGWACLFGALRALGPGDLARTVTIRGEPMSVLQAIQRQLVHYAQHVGQVVLLAKHAAGPAWQTLSIPRRTPSR
;
A
#
# COMPACT_ATOMS: atom_id res chain seq x y z
N MET A 1 -17.69 12.97 -16.26
CA MET A 1 -16.87 11.79 -15.92
C MET A 1 -17.84 10.74 -15.46
N ASP A 2 -17.74 9.51 -15.94
CA ASP A 2 -18.60 8.43 -15.44
C ASP A 2 -17.99 7.91 -14.13
N ASP A 3 -18.66 8.20 -13.01
CA ASP A 3 -18.23 7.80 -11.67
C ASP A 3 -18.01 6.29 -11.56
N THR A 4 -18.85 5.50 -12.24
CA THR A 4 -18.77 4.04 -12.23
C THR A 4 -17.50 3.57 -12.92
N ALA A 5 -17.21 4.13 -14.10
CA ALA A 5 -15.99 3.82 -14.84
C ALA A 5 -14.73 4.23 -14.06
N TYR A 6 -14.75 5.40 -13.40
CA TYR A 6 -13.64 5.85 -12.57
C TYR A 6 -13.40 4.94 -11.37
N LEU A 7 -14.44 4.58 -10.62
CA LEU A 7 -14.31 3.69 -9.45
C LEU A 7 -13.77 2.31 -9.86
N ALA A 8 -14.28 1.77 -10.97
CA ALA A 8 -13.79 0.50 -11.53
C ALA A 8 -12.29 0.58 -11.89
N ASP A 9 -11.87 1.67 -12.52
CA ASP A 9 -10.45 1.90 -12.84
C ASP A 9 -9.60 2.04 -11.57
N ALA A 10 -10.01 2.86 -10.60
CA ALA A 10 -9.28 3.05 -9.36
C ALA A 10 -9.08 1.73 -8.60
N ILE A 11 -10.13 0.92 -8.47
CA ILE A 11 -10.04 -0.42 -7.86
C ILE A 11 -9.04 -1.29 -8.60
N ARG A 12 -9.09 -1.31 -9.95
CA ARG A 12 -8.15 -2.08 -10.78
C ARG A 12 -6.71 -1.62 -10.56
N GLN A 13 -6.45 -0.32 -10.50
CA GLN A 13 -5.12 0.21 -10.27
C GLN A 13 -4.58 -0.18 -8.88
N PHE A 14 -5.40 -0.11 -7.83
CA PHE A 14 -5.01 -0.59 -6.50
C PHE A 14 -4.74 -2.10 -6.47
N GLN A 15 -5.54 -2.90 -7.18
CA GLN A 15 -5.28 -4.35 -7.30
C GLN A 15 -3.94 -4.63 -7.98
N GLN A 16 -3.60 -3.90 -9.04
CA GLN A 16 -2.30 -4.03 -9.71
C GLN A 16 -1.14 -3.65 -8.78
N LEU A 17 -1.29 -2.57 -8.00
CA LEU A 17 -0.29 -2.16 -7.00
C LEU A 17 -0.08 -3.25 -5.94
N ARG A 18 -1.16 -3.82 -5.39
CA ARG A 18 -1.09 -4.94 -4.45
C ARG A 18 -0.36 -6.13 -5.07
N GLN A 19 -0.79 -6.59 -6.25
CA GLN A 19 -0.18 -7.73 -6.93
C GLN A 19 1.31 -7.52 -7.22
N LEU A 20 1.70 -6.29 -7.58
CA LEU A 20 3.10 -5.94 -7.82
C LEU A 20 3.93 -6.05 -6.54
N ALA A 21 3.42 -5.54 -5.43
CA ALA A 21 4.07 -5.66 -4.12
C ALA A 21 4.14 -7.12 -3.65
N ASP A 22 3.05 -7.87 -3.72
CA ASP A 22 2.98 -9.28 -3.28
C ASP A 22 4.02 -10.13 -4.04
N ARG A 23 4.11 -9.96 -5.37
CA ARG A 23 5.10 -10.67 -6.19
C ARG A 23 6.55 -10.24 -5.91
N ALA A 24 6.77 -9.01 -5.45
CA ALA A 24 8.09 -8.56 -5.03
C ALA A 24 8.47 -9.19 -3.68
N LEU A 25 7.57 -9.14 -2.70
CA LEU A 25 7.76 -9.67 -1.35
C LEU A 25 7.97 -11.19 -1.35
N ALA A 26 7.30 -11.91 -2.24
CA ALA A 26 7.44 -13.37 -2.40
C ALA A 26 8.86 -13.82 -2.84
N GLN A 27 9.71 -12.91 -3.31
CA GLN A 27 11.07 -13.22 -3.75
C GLN A 27 12.14 -12.97 -2.69
N VAL A 28 11.73 -12.60 -1.48
CA VAL A 28 12.63 -12.21 -0.38
C VAL A 28 12.44 -13.15 0.80
N ASP A 29 13.54 -13.57 1.41
CA ASP A 29 13.54 -14.31 2.67
C ASP A 29 13.32 -13.38 3.88
N ASP A 30 13.22 -13.95 5.07
CA ASP A 30 12.93 -13.14 6.27
C ASP A 30 14.09 -12.20 6.61
N ALA A 31 15.34 -12.62 6.38
CA ALA A 31 16.50 -11.76 6.59
C ALA A 31 16.43 -10.50 5.72
N GLY A 32 16.14 -10.64 4.42
CA GLY A 32 15.97 -9.51 3.51
C GLY A 32 14.70 -8.70 3.78
N PHE A 33 13.64 -9.33 4.29
CA PHE A 33 12.38 -8.65 4.62
C PHE A 33 12.53 -7.65 5.79
N PHE A 34 13.33 -8.03 6.80
CA PHE A 34 13.57 -7.17 7.97
C PHE A 34 14.80 -6.27 7.85
N ALA A 35 15.70 -6.51 6.89
CA ALA A 35 16.91 -5.71 6.71
C ALA A 35 16.63 -4.28 6.22
N THR A 36 17.47 -3.34 6.66
CA THR A 36 17.56 -1.99 6.09
C THR A 36 18.81 -1.89 5.21
N ILE A 37 18.74 -1.05 4.16
CA ILE A 37 19.89 -0.81 3.25
C ILE A 37 20.73 0.42 3.64
N GLY A 38 20.39 1.05 4.77
CA GLY A 38 21.04 2.25 5.29
C GLY A 38 20.27 2.85 6.47
N PRO A 39 20.88 3.76 7.24
CA PRO A 39 20.30 4.30 8.47
C PRO A 39 18.99 5.09 8.23
N GLU A 40 18.85 5.72 7.07
CA GLU A 40 17.66 6.52 6.69
C GLU A 40 16.65 5.70 5.86
N SER A 41 16.87 4.39 5.69
CA SER A 41 16.05 3.53 4.83
C SER A 41 15.11 2.65 5.65
N ASN A 42 13.83 2.64 5.27
CA ASN A 42 12.88 1.66 5.77
C ASN A 42 13.23 0.26 5.26
N SER A 43 12.92 -0.76 6.06
CA SER A 43 12.88 -2.16 5.61
C SER A 43 11.56 -2.46 4.88
N LEU A 44 11.48 -3.62 4.23
CA LEU A 44 10.22 -4.10 3.63
C LEU A 44 9.14 -4.28 4.71
N ALA A 45 9.53 -4.81 5.87
CA ALA A 45 8.65 -4.95 7.04
C ALA A 45 8.00 -3.63 7.46
N VAL A 46 8.79 -2.55 7.56
CA VAL A 46 8.28 -1.21 7.92
C VAL A 46 7.34 -0.66 6.84
N LEU A 47 7.67 -0.82 5.56
CA LEU A 47 6.81 -0.36 4.47
C LEU A 47 5.45 -1.10 4.46
N VAL A 48 5.46 -2.40 4.74
CA VAL A 48 4.23 -3.21 4.86
C VAL A 48 3.38 -2.72 6.03
N ALA A 49 3.98 -2.56 7.22
CA ALA A 49 3.29 -2.06 8.41
C ALA A 49 2.70 -0.66 8.17
N HIS A 50 3.48 0.24 7.59
CA HIS A 50 3.07 1.60 7.30
C HIS A 50 1.87 1.67 6.36
N LEU A 51 1.92 0.95 5.24
CA LEU A 51 0.83 0.91 4.28
C LEU A 51 -0.43 0.27 4.87
N ALA A 52 -0.30 -0.82 5.63
CA ALA A 52 -1.42 -1.44 6.33
C ALA A 52 -2.08 -0.48 7.34
N GLY A 53 -1.28 0.19 8.18
CA GLY A 53 -1.75 1.19 9.14
C GLY A 53 -2.41 2.40 8.47
N ASN A 54 -1.83 2.87 7.37
CA ASN A 54 -2.43 3.92 6.55
C ASN A 54 -3.79 3.48 6.00
N MET A 55 -3.88 2.29 5.40
CA MET A 55 -5.15 1.81 4.83
C MET A 55 -6.24 1.69 5.90
N ARG A 56 -5.91 1.05 7.04
CA ARG A 56 -6.84 0.95 8.18
C ARG A 56 -7.36 2.33 8.57
N SER A 57 -6.46 3.30 8.71
CA SER A 57 -6.84 4.63 9.14
C SER A 57 -7.73 5.35 8.13
N ARG A 58 -7.34 5.33 6.85
CA ARG A 58 -7.98 6.13 5.80
C ARG A 58 -9.32 5.57 5.35
N TRP A 59 -9.51 4.25 5.43
CA TRP A 59 -10.64 3.59 4.80
C TRP A 59 -11.66 2.98 5.77
N THR A 60 -11.32 2.81 7.04
CA THR A 60 -12.32 2.51 8.08
C THR A 60 -13.30 3.67 8.18
N ASP A 61 -14.61 3.40 8.14
CA ASP A 61 -15.65 4.41 8.29
C ASP A 61 -15.45 5.64 7.38
N PHE A 62 -14.97 5.38 6.14
CA PHE A 62 -14.43 6.37 5.21
C PHE A 62 -15.33 7.58 4.95
N LEU A 63 -16.65 7.35 4.90
CA LEU A 63 -17.63 8.39 4.59
C LEU A 63 -18.19 9.10 5.82
N THR A 64 -17.86 8.66 7.03
CA THR A 64 -18.54 9.06 8.27
C THR A 64 -17.59 9.62 9.33
N THR A 65 -16.30 9.35 9.24
CA THR A 65 -15.30 9.77 10.23
C THR A 65 -14.06 10.34 9.56
N ASP A 66 -13.21 11.02 10.33
CA ASP A 66 -11.92 11.50 9.81
C ASP A 66 -11.03 10.32 9.40
N GLY A 67 -10.37 10.41 8.25
CA GLY A 67 -9.42 9.41 7.76
C GLY A 67 -8.13 9.26 8.60
N GLU A 68 -7.92 10.08 9.63
CA GLU A 68 -6.95 9.83 10.68
C GLU A 68 -7.65 9.32 11.94
N LYS A 69 -7.47 8.02 12.23
CA LYS A 69 -8.14 7.41 13.40
C LYS A 69 -7.39 7.73 14.68
N PRO A 70 -8.09 8.01 15.80
CA PRO A 70 -7.45 8.32 17.08
C PRO A 70 -6.53 7.21 17.61
N ASP A 71 -6.79 5.96 17.23
CA ASP A 71 -6.01 4.78 17.61
C ASP A 71 -4.85 4.50 16.64
N ARG A 72 -4.66 5.32 15.60
CA ARG A 72 -3.51 5.18 14.71
C ARG A 72 -2.25 5.71 15.38
N GLN A 73 -1.29 4.81 15.61
CA GLN A 73 0.04 5.15 16.10
C GLN A 73 1.03 5.16 14.95
N ARG A 74 1.05 6.26 14.18
CA ARG A 74 1.87 6.39 12.98
C ARG A 74 3.34 6.09 13.26
N ASP A 75 3.91 6.68 14.30
CA ASP A 75 5.35 6.56 14.55
C ASP A 75 5.73 5.11 14.95
N ALA A 76 4.83 4.40 15.64
CA ALA A 76 4.99 2.98 15.93
C ALA A 76 4.97 2.08 14.68
N GLU A 77 4.47 2.57 13.53
CA GLU A 77 4.57 1.85 12.25
C GLU A 77 6.04 1.75 11.77
N PHE A 78 6.93 2.63 12.27
CA PHE A 78 8.36 2.69 11.90
C PHE A 78 9.27 2.03 12.95
N ASP A 79 8.79 1.85 14.18
CA ASP A 79 9.50 1.21 15.29
C ASP A 79 8.90 -0.17 15.60
N LEU A 80 9.14 -1.13 14.70
CA LEU A 80 8.60 -2.48 14.82
C LEU A 80 9.14 -3.21 16.08
N PRO A 81 8.28 -3.82 16.91
CA PRO A 81 8.73 -4.59 18.07
C PRO A 81 9.61 -5.76 17.65
N PRO A 82 10.65 -6.13 18.42
CA PRO A 82 11.51 -7.29 18.10
C PRO A 82 10.75 -8.63 18.02
N THR A 83 9.54 -8.68 18.59
CA THR A 83 8.66 -9.86 18.60
C THR A 83 7.76 -9.95 17.37
N VAL A 84 7.69 -8.91 16.52
CA VAL A 84 6.83 -8.95 15.34
C VAL A 84 7.39 -9.95 14.32
N THR A 85 6.51 -10.78 13.78
CA THR A 85 6.90 -11.78 12.78
C THR A 85 6.43 -11.37 11.38
N ARG A 86 7.03 -11.97 10.34
CA ARG A 86 6.55 -11.76 8.96
C ARG A 86 5.08 -12.16 8.79
N PRO A 87 4.61 -13.31 9.30
CA PRO A 87 3.18 -13.65 9.26
C PRO A 87 2.26 -12.60 9.90
N ASP A 88 2.68 -11.95 11.00
CA ASP A 88 1.89 -10.88 11.61
C ASP A 88 1.73 -9.70 10.65
N LEU A 89 2.81 -9.32 9.95
CA LEU A 89 2.82 -8.23 9.00
C LEU A 89 2.07 -8.56 7.71
N GLU A 90 2.16 -9.81 7.22
CA GLU A 90 1.38 -10.28 6.07
C GLU A 90 -0.12 -10.31 6.38
N ARG A 91 -0.51 -10.69 7.59
CA ARG A 91 -1.91 -10.58 8.03
C ARG A 91 -2.38 -9.13 8.04
N LEU A 92 -1.61 -8.22 8.62
CA LEU A 92 -1.94 -6.78 8.65
C LEU A 92 -2.03 -6.18 7.23
N TRP A 93 -1.13 -6.61 6.34
CA TRP A 93 -1.14 -6.24 4.92
C TRP A 93 -2.46 -6.63 4.25
N ASP A 94 -2.88 -7.88 4.40
CA ASP A 94 -4.12 -8.39 3.83
C ASP A 94 -5.36 -7.69 4.39
N GLU A 95 -5.39 -7.45 5.71
CA GLU A 95 -6.44 -6.69 6.38
C GLU A 95 -6.53 -5.25 5.87
N GLY A 96 -5.39 -4.58 5.69
CA GLY A 96 -5.32 -3.22 5.15
C GLY A 96 -5.90 -3.12 3.74
N TRP A 97 -5.49 -4.02 2.84
CA TRP A 97 -6.05 -4.07 1.49
C TRP A 97 -7.53 -4.41 1.48
N ALA A 98 -7.96 -5.36 2.32
CA ALA A 98 -9.38 -5.71 2.45
C ALA A 98 -10.21 -4.50 2.90
N CYS A 99 -9.71 -3.71 3.86
CA CYS A 99 -10.33 -2.47 4.33
C CYS A 99 -10.51 -1.45 3.18
N LEU A 100 -9.44 -1.16 2.43
CA LEU A 100 -9.48 -0.30 1.24
C LEU A 100 -10.53 -0.77 0.23
N PHE A 101 -10.46 -2.04 -0.19
CA PHE A 101 -11.35 -2.55 -1.23
C PHE A 101 -12.80 -2.64 -0.76
N GLY A 102 -13.04 -2.91 0.52
CA GLY A 102 -14.37 -2.86 1.11
C GLY A 102 -14.96 -1.45 1.01
N ALA A 103 -14.20 -0.43 1.41
CA ALA A 103 -14.62 0.97 1.33
C ALA A 103 -14.90 1.41 -0.12
N LEU A 104 -14.01 1.09 -1.06
CA LEU A 104 -14.18 1.48 -2.46
C LEU A 104 -15.39 0.81 -3.12
N ARG A 105 -15.67 -0.46 -2.82
CA ARG A 105 -16.82 -1.19 -3.39
C ARG A 105 -18.16 -0.75 -2.80
N ALA A 106 -18.16 -0.12 -1.63
CA ALA A 106 -19.35 0.44 -1.02
C ALA A 106 -19.76 1.79 -1.63
N LEU A 107 -18.89 2.43 -2.41
CA LEU A 107 -19.19 3.69 -3.10
C LEU A 107 -20.11 3.45 -4.30
N GLY A 108 -21.08 4.34 -4.45
CA GLY A 108 -22.00 4.38 -5.59
C GLY A 108 -21.86 5.64 -6.45
N PRO A 109 -22.69 5.76 -7.50
CA PRO A 109 -22.75 6.97 -8.32
C PRO A 109 -23.05 8.22 -7.47
N GLY A 110 -22.32 9.31 -7.71
CA GLY A 110 -22.46 10.56 -6.98
C GLY A 110 -21.63 10.66 -5.70
N ASP A 111 -21.10 9.55 -5.18
CA ASP A 111 -20.26 9.59 -3.97
C ASP A 111 -18.90 10.27 -4.23
N LEU A 112 -18.39 10.26 -5.47
CA LEU A 112 -17.08 10.87 -5.79
C LEU A 112 -16.99 12.36 -5.46
N ALA A 113 -18.12 13.07 -5.52
CA ALA A 113 -18.21 14.49 -5.21
C ALA A 113 -18.42 14.78 -3.72
N ARG A 114 -18.70 13.77 -2.89
CA ARG A 114 -18.89 13.95 -1.45
C ARG A 114 -17.61 14.40 -0.78
N THR A 115 -17.76 15.29 0.19
CA THR A 115 -16.66 15.70 1.06
C THR A 115 -16.42 14.65 2.13
N VAL A 116 -15.15 14.26 2.28
CA VAL A 116 -14.59 13.53 3.41
C VAL A 116 -13.53 14.38 4.08
N THR A 117 -13.20 14.08 5.32
CA THR A 117 -12.14 14.78 6.05
C THR A 117 -10.98 13.83 6.28
N ILE A 118 -9.75 14.26 5.99
CA ILE A 118 -8.54 13.48 6.29
C ILE A 118 -7.58 14.40 7.01
N ARG A 119 -7.27 14.09 8.28
CA ARG A 119 -6.40 14.90 9.16
C ARG A 119 -6.94 16.33 9.32
N GLY A 120 -8.25 16.47 9.48
CA GLY A 120 -8.93 17.77 9.58
C GLY A 120 -9.07 18.54 8.26
N GLU A 121 -8.52 18.03 7.14
CA GLU A 121 -8.62 18.68 5.83
C GLU A 121 -9.82 18.12 5.04
N PRO A 122 -10.82 18.96 4.67
CA PRO A 122 -11.90 18.53 3.80
C PRO A 122 -11.40 18.35 2.36
N MET A 123 -11.79 17.25 1.72
CA MET A 123 -11.53 16.96 0.31
C MET A 123 -12.62 16.07 -0.27
N SER A 124 -12.74 16.02 -1.60
CA SER A 124 -13.68 15.09 -2.23
C SER A 124 -13.22 13.63 -2.10
N VAL A 125 -14.14 12.69 -2.17
CA VAL A 125 -13.82 11.24 -2.27
C VAL A 125 -12.88 10.98 -3.45
N LEU A 126 -13.09 11.63 -4.60
CA LEU A 126 -12.18 11.53 -5.74
C LEU A 126 -10.74 11.96 -5.36
N GLN A 127 -10.58 13.09 -4.68
CA GLN A 127 -9.27 13.57 -4.23
C GLN A 127 -8.63 12.62 -3.22
N ALA A 128 -9.41 12.07 -2.29
CA ALA A 128 -8.93 11.09 -1.32
C ALA A 128 -8.41 9.81 -2.01
N ILE A 129 -9.16 9.28 -2.99
CA ILE A 129 -8.75 8.13 -3.81
C ILE A 129 -7.43 8.41 -4.52
N GLN A 130 -7.32 9.55 -5.23
CA GLN A 130 -6.10 9.90 -5.97
C GLN A 130 -4.89 10.08 -5.06
N ARG A 131 -5.09 10.76 -3.93
CA ARG A 131 -4.03 10.95 -2.92
C ARG A 131 -3.48 9.61 -2.43
N GLN A 132 -4.34 8.64 -2.15
CA GLN A 132 -3.89 7.30 -1.73
C GLN A 132 -3.30 6.49 -2.87
N LEU A 133 -3.80 6.61 -4.09
CA LEU A 133 -3.23 5.92 -5.26
C LEU A 133 -1.79 6.35 -5.51
N VAL A 134 -1.50 7.66 -5.47
CA VAL A 134 -0.12 8.18 -5.60
C VAL A 134 0.76 7.72 -4.45
N HIS A 135 0.25 7.82 -3.21
CA HIS A 135 0.98 7.42 -2.01
C HIS A 135 1.34 5.93 -2.02
N TYR A 136 0.38 5.05 -2.35
CA TYR A 136 0.61 3.61 -2.39
C TYR A 136 1.52 3.24 -3.56
N ALA A 137 1.36 3.87 -4.73
CA ALA A 137 2.29 3.64 -5.85
C ALA A 137 3.74 3.99 -5.49
N GLN A 138 3.97 5.09 -4.78
CA GLN A 138 5.30 5.48 -4.32
C GLN A 138 5.92 4.40 -3.41
N HIS A 139 5.18 3.94 -2.39
CA HIS A 139 5.69 2.94 -1.46
C HIS A 139 5.79 1.54 -2.06
N VAL A 140 4.89 1.15 -2.96
CA VAL A 140 5.04 -0.09 -3.73
C VAL A 140 6.29 -0.04 -4.62
N GLY A 141 6.62 1.13 -5.18
CA GLY A 141 7.90 1.33 -5.88
C GLY A 141 9.12 1.09 -4.98
N GLN A 142 9.07 1.57 -3.73
CA GLN A 142 10.11 1.29 -2.73
C GLN A 142 10.18 -0.20 -2.37
N VAL A 143 9.03 -0.86 -2.18
CA VAL A 143 8.95 -2.31 -1.95
C VAL A 143 9.64 -3.09 -3.07
N VAL A 144 9.32 -2.77 -4.32
CA VAL A 144 9.94 -3.43 -5.48
C VAL A 144 11.46 -3.20 -5.52
N LEU A 145 11.92 -1.98 -5.23
CA LEU A 145 13.35 -1.67 -5.23
C LEU A 145 14.11 -2.44 -4.15
N LEU A 146 13.59 -2.44 -2.92
CA LEU A 146 14.21 -3.13 -1.78
C LEU A 146 14.17 -4.64 -1.95
N ALA A 147 13.05 -5.19 -2.41
CA ALA A 147 12.94 -6.62 -2.68
C ALA A 147 13.91 -7.08 -3.78
N LYS A 148 14.05 -6.27 -4.84
CA LYS A 148 15.05 -6.51 -5.88
C LYS A 148 16.48 -6.45 -5.34
N HIS A 149 16.77 -5.52 -4.44
CA HIS A 149 18.08 -5.43 -3.80
C HIS A 149 18.37 -6.68 -2.95
N ALA A 150 17.42 -7.09 -2.11
CA ALA A 150 17.55 -8.23 -1.22
C ALA A 150 17.66 -9.57 -1.97
N ALA A 151 16.84 -9.77 -3.01
CA ALA A 151 16.90 -10.98 -3.85
C ALA A 151 18.19 -11.05 -4.72
N GLY A 152 18.81 -9.91 -5.00
CA GLY A 152 20.07 -9.83 -5.74
C GLY A 152 20.02 -10.58 -7.07
N PRO A 153 21.00 -11.48 -7.36
CA PRO A 153 21.03 -12.25 -8.60
C PRO A 153 19.84 -13.21 -8.81
N ALA A 154 19.12 -13.57 -7.75
CA ALA A 154 17.96 -14.46 -7.83
C ALA A 154 16.68 -13.73 -8.26
N TRP A 155 16.71 -12.40 -8.38
CA TRP A 155 15.54 -11.59 -8.74
C TRP A 155 14.96 -11.97 -10.10
N GLN A 156 13.66 -12.26 -10.11
CA GLN A 156 12.84 -12.50 -11.29
C GLN A 156 12.05 -11.24 -11.64
N THR A 157 12.11 -10.84 -12.91
CA THR A 157 11.42 -9.65 -13.40
C THR A 157 9.90 -9.76 -13.20
N LEU A 158 9.31 -8.69 -12.66
CA LEU A 158 7.87 -8.61 -12.43
C LEU A 158 7.09 -8.21 -13.70
N SER A 159 7.78 -7.75 -14.73
CA SER A 159 7.24 -7.32 -16.01
C SER A 159 8.05 -7.92 -17.17
N ILE A 160 7.93 -7.34 -18.38
CA ILE A 160 8.61 -7.80 -19.58
C ILE A 160 10.15 -7.75 -19.37
N PRO A 161 10.86 -8.88 -19.47
CA PRO A 161 12.32 -8.91 -19.34
C PRO A 161 13.01 -8.00 -20.37
N ARG A 162 14.17 -7.45 -20.02
CA ARG A 162 15.03 -6.79 -21.02
C ARG A 162 15.42 -7.81 -22.08
N ARG A 163 15.40 -7.41 -23.36
CA ARG A 163 15.97 -8.23 -24.44
C ARG A 163 17.45 -8.41 -24.14
N THR A 164 17.91 -9.66 -24.04
CA THR A 164 19.33 -9.97 -24.04
C THR A 164 19.84 -9.76 -25.47
N PRO A 165 20.91 -8.98 -25.70
CA PRO A 165 21.50 -8.89 -27.03
C PRO A 165 21.91 -10.30 -27.49
N SER A 166 21.49 -10.68 -28.69
CA SER A 166 21.98 -11.90 -29.35
C SER A 166 23.50 -11.79 -29.48
N ARG A 167 24.22 -12.77 -28.93
CA ARG A 167 25.68 -12.89 -29.07
C ARG A 167 26.08 -13.18 -30.51
#